data_AF-A0A846ZQJ1-F1
#
_entry.id   AF-A0A846ZQJ1-F1
#
_cell.length_a   1.000
_cell.length_b   1.000
_cell.length_c   1.000
_cell.angle_alpha   90.00
_cell.angle_beta   90.00
_cell.angle_gamma   90.00
#
_symmetry.space_group_name_H-M   'P 1'
#
loop_
_entity.id
_entity.type
_entity.pdbx_description
1 polymer ?
#
loop_
_entity_poly.entity_id
_entity_poly.type
_entity_poly.pdbx_seq_one_letter_code
_entity_poly.pdbx_strand_id
1 'polypeptide(L)'
;MQFLLEKLVNRDEPGMGKAPPFELAAAVAEQIQRLVQCRPSVASGDIRIDDFGMPSIVEFGVGSSDRERYGRWLIRAIAHYEPRLLEPRLEWVEGDRDSLTAALKIHGRLPGESTAREFRFAVPRAEQRR
;
A
#
# COMPACT_ATOMS: atom_id res chain seq x y z
N MET A 1 23.46 -14.10 21.82
CA MET A 1 22.69 -12.86 21.57
C MET A 1 23.46 -12.08 20.52
N GLN A 2 22.90 -11.86 19.33
CA GLN A 2 23.57 -11.05 18.31
C GLN A 2 23.16 -9.59 18.48
N PHE A 3 24.16 -8.72 18.58
CA PHE A 3 23.96 -7.30 18.86
C PHE A 3 23.58 -6.52 17.59
N LEU A 4 22.89 -5.39 17.74
CA LEU A 4 22.41 -4.53 16.65
C LEU A 4 23.51 -4.15 15.63
N LEU A 5 24.76 -4.06 16.09
CA LEU A 5 25.93 -3.72 15.28
C LEU A 5 26.37 -4.88 14.37
N GLU A 6 26.19 -6.14 14.79
CA GLU A 6 26.52 -7.30 13.96
C GLU A 6 25.56 -7.45 12.77
N LYS A 7 24.33 -6.93 12.88
CA LYS A 7 23.38 -6.84 11.76
C LYS A 7 23.74 -5.78 10.71
N LEU A 8 24.53 -4.77 11.09
CA LEU A 8 25.00 -3.73 10.17
C LEU A 8 26.25 -4.19 9.41
N VAL A 9 27.14 -4.96 10.06
CA VAL A 9 28.37 -5.50 9.45
C VAL A 9 28.08 -6.71 8.56
N ASN A 10 27.08 -7.53 8.89
CA ASN A 10 26.67 -8.70 8.09
C ASN A 10 25.52 -8.39 7.13
N ARG A 11 25.30 -7.12 6.75
CA ARG A 11 24.56 -6.88 5.52
C ARG A 11 25.50 -7.32 4.40
N ASP A 12 25.15 -8.40 3.73
CA ASP A 12 25.65 -8.68 2.38
C ASP A 12 25.25 -7.48 1.53
N GLU A 13 26.08 -6.43 1.56
CA GLU A 13 26.00 -5.36 0.61
C GLU A 13 26.18 -6.02 -0.76
N PRO A 14 25.24 -5.85 -1.70
CA PRO A 14 25.45 -6.35 -3.04
C PRO A 14 26.77 -5.76 -3.53
N GLY A 15 27.73 -6.63 -3.86
CA GLY A 15 29.11 -6.24 -4.15
C GLY A 15 29.14 -5.04 -5.11
N MET A 16 30.04 -4.09 -4.81
CA MET A 16 30.17 -2.81 -5.51
C MET A 16 30.01 -3.00 -7.03
N GLY A 17 28.93 -2.43 -7.60
CA GLY A 17 28.64 -2.49 -9.04
C GLY A 17 27.59 -3.50 -9.49
N LYS A 18 26.97 -4.30 -8.60
CA LYS A 18 25.80 -5.12 -8.94
C LYS A 18 24.55 -4.56 -8.28
N ALA A 19 23.53 -4.24 -9.08
CA ALA A 19 22.20 -3.97 -8.54
C ALA A 19 21.69 -5.23 -7.81
N PRO A 20 20.97 -5.08 -6.69
CA PRO A 20 20.31 -6.22 -6.06
C PRO A 20 19.36 -6.89 -7.06
N PRO A 21 19.11 -8.21 -6.91
CA PRO A 21 18.14 -8.91 -7.74
C PRO A 21 16.76 -8.22 -7.66
N PHE A 22 16.11 -8.09 -8.81
CA PHE A 22 14.80 -7.43 -8.88
C PHE A 22 13.72 -8.36 -8.33
N GLU A 23 13.18 -8.00 -7.17
CA GLU A 23 12.07 -8.71 -6.53
C GLU A 23 10.73 -8.05 -6.90
N LEU A 24 10.00 -8.65 -7.86
CA LEU A 24 8.74 -8.09 -8.37
C LEU A 24 7.72 -7.84 -7.26
N ALA A 25 7.57 -8.77 -6.32
CA ALA A 25 6.62 -8.63 -5.22
C ALA A 25 6.96 -7.43 -4.32
N ALA A 26 8.25 -7.22 -4.03
CA ALA A 26 8.70 -6.07 -3.26
C ALA A 26 8.45 -4.76 -4.03
N ALA A 27 8.74 -4.74 -5.33
CA ALA A 27 8.52 -3.57 -6.18
C ALA A 27 7.03 -3.17 -6.26
N VAL A 28 6.12 -4.15 -6.35
CA VAL A 28 4.66 -3.94 -6.31
C VAL A 28 4.23 -3.41 -4.95
N ALA A 29 4.70 -4.01 -3.85
CA ALA A 29 4.39 -3.55 -2.50
C ALA A 29 4.82 -2.10 -2.28
N GLU A 30 6.03 -1.74 -2.71
CA GLU A 30 6.53 -0.37 -2.63
C GLU A 30 5.69 0.61 -3.45
N GLN A 31 5.28 0.24 -4.67
CA GLN A 31 4.47 1.12 -5.50
C GLN A 31 3.10 1.38 -4.89
N ILE A 32 2.46 0.36 -4.33
CA ILE A 32 1.19 0.50 -3.61
C ILE A 32 1.38 1.35 -2.35
N GLN A 33 2.48 1.15 -1.62
CA GLN A 33 2.82 1.98 -0.47
C GLN A 33 2.97 3.47 -0.85
N ARG A 34 3.61 3.77 -2.00
CA ARG A 34 3.72 5.13 -2.55
C ARG A 34 2.34 5.70 -2.90
N LEU A 35 1.47 4.93 -3.54
CA LEU A 35 0.10 5.38 -3.84
C LEU A 35 -0.68 5.80 -2.59
N VAL A 36 -0.55 5.04 -1.51
CA VAL A 36 -1.26 5.31 -0.26
C VAL A 36 -0.65 6.49 0.52
N GLN A 37 0.67 6.72 0.39
CA GLN A 37 1.38 7.78 1.11
C GLN A 37 1.43 9.12 0.37
N CYS A 38 1.44 9.09 -0.96
CA CYS A 38 1.44 10.30 -1.77
C CYS A 38 0.03 10.89 -1.80
N ARG A 39 -0.08 12.17 -1.43
CA ARG A 39 -1.32 12.93 -1.59
C ARG A 39 -1.40 13.43 -3.04
N PRO A 40 -2.47 13.16 -3.77
CA PRO A 40 -2.62 13.66 -5.13
C PRO A 40 -2.77 15.18 -5.07
N SER A 41 -2.19 15.87 -6.06
CA SER A 41 -2.39 17.30 -6.25
C SER A 41 -3.75 17.51 -6.92
N VAL A 42 -4.83 17.45 -6.13
CA VAL A 42 -6.19 17.32 -6.67
C VAL A 42 -6.62 18.58 -7.43
N ALA A 43 -6.86 18.45 -8.73
CA ALA A 43 -7.94 19.16 -9.41
C ALA A 43 -9.16 18.23 -9.42
N SER A 44 -10.35 18.71 -9.03
CA SER A 44 -11.56 17.87 -8.99
C SER A 44 -11.91 17.34 -10.40
N GLY A 45 -11.85 16.03 -10.65
CA GLY A 45 -12.19 15.46 -11.97
C GLY A 45 -11.66 14.04 -12.25
N ASP A 46 -11.55 13.71 -13.55
CA ASP A 46 -10.97 12.47 -14.09
C ASP A 46 -9.49 12.30 -13.71
N ILE A 47 -9.02 11.05 -13.54
CA ILE A 47 -7.62 10.73 -13.20
C ILE A 47 -6.69 11.14 -14.35
N ARG A 48 -5.87 12.16 -14.11
CA ARG A 48 -4.80 12.62 -14.97
C ARG A 48 -3.47 11.98 -14.56
N ILE A 49 -2.46 12.09 -15.41
CA ILE A 49 -1.10 11.58 -15.13
C ILE A 49 -0.52 12.24 -13.86
N ASP A 50 -0.93 13.48 -13.55
CA ASP A 50 -0.55 14.25 -12.36
C ASP A 50 -1.38 13.93 -11.09
N ASP A 51 -2.43 13.11 -11.18
CA ASP A 51 -3.28 12.73 -10.03
C ASP A 51 -2.75 11.52 -9.24
N PHE A 52 -1.43 11.29 -9.26
CA PHE A 52 -0.82 10.16 -8.56
C PHE A 52 -0.99 10.28 -7.04
N GLY A 53 -1.54 9.22 -6.43
CA GLY A 53 -1.69 9.09 -4.99
C GLY A 53 -3.13 8.87 -4.54
N MET A 54 -3.35 8.94 -3.24
CA MET A 54 -4.65 8.87 -2.59
C MET A 54 -4.78 9.98 -1.55
N PRO A 55 -5.95 10.63 -1.41
CA PRO A 55 -6.16 11.49 -0.26
C PRO A 55 -6.16 10.63 1.01
N SER A 56 -5.90 11.25 2.16
CA SER A 56 -5.90 10.49 3.41
C SER A 56 -7.30 9.96 3.70
N ILE A 57 -7.40 8.72 4.19
CA ILE A 57 -8.68 8.12 4.57
C ILE A 57 -9.41 8.94 5.65
N VAL A 58 -8.68 9.72 6.46
CA VAL A 58 -9.30 10.62 7.45
C VAL A 58 -10.07 11.77 6.79
N GLU A 59 -9.74 12.13 5.55
CA GLU A 59 -10.44 13.17 4.77
C GLU A 59 -11.76 12.66 4.18
N PHE A 60 -11.95 11.33 4.11
CA PHE A 60 -13.17 10.71 3.58
C PHE A 60 -14.34 10.72 4.56
N GLY A 61 -14.09 10.91 5.86
CA GLY A 61 -15.10 10.77 6.91
C GLY A 61 -14.96 9.47 7.70
N VAL A 62 -15.78 9.32 8.74
CA VAL A 62 -15.64 8.27 9.78
C VAL A 62 -16.67 7.13 9.63
N GLY A 63 -17.38 7.04 8.51
CA GLY A 63 -18.38 5.99 8.25
C GLY A 63 -17.84 4.71 7.61
N SER A 64 -18.58 3.60 7.73
CA SER A 64 -18.33 2.38 6.94
C SER A 64 -18.44 2.64 5.43
N SER A 65 -19.40 3.48 5.03
CA SER A 65 -19.57 3.98 3.66
C SER A 65 -18.33 4.68 3.12
N ASP A 66 -17.60 5.38 3.99
CA ASP A 66 -16.43 6.18 3.61
C ASP A 66 -15.21 5.28 3.40
N ARG A 67 -15.05 4.25 4.24
CA ARG A 67 -14.04 3.20 4.04
C ARG A 67 -14.26 2.40 2.76
N GLU A 68 -15.50 2.07 2.46
CA GLU A 68 -15.83 1.40 1.19
C GLU A 68 -15.56 2.30 -0.01
N ARG A 69 -15.90 3.59 0.07
CA ARG A 69 -15.61 4.56 -0.99
C ARG A 69 -14.11 4.71 -1.21
N TYR A 70 -13.34 4.85 -0.12
CA TYR A 70 -11.89 4.88 -0.16
C TYR A 70 -11.34 3.59 -0.80
N GLY A 71 -11.80 2.42 -0.36
CA GLY A 71 -11.37 1.14 -0.89
C GLY A 71 -11.66 0.97 -2.38
N ARG A 72 -12.85 1.39 -2.85
CA ARG A 72 -13.19 1.39 -4.28
C ARG A 72 -12.26 2.29 -5.09
N TRP A 73 -11.91 3.46 -4.55
CA TRP A 73 -11.01 4.36 -5.26
C TRP A 73 -9.58 3.84 -5.27
N LEU A 74 -9.09 3.29 -4.15
CA LEU A 74 -7.77 2.69 -4.07
C LEU A 74 -7.63 1.52 -5.06
N ILE A 75 -8.64 0.65 -5.20
CA ILE A 75 -8.61 -0.42 -6.20
C ILE A 75 -8.50 0.13 -7.62
N ARG A 76 -9.19 1.23 -7.96
CA ARG A 76 -9.07 1.89 -9.27
C ARG A 76 -7.67 2.47 -9.46
N ALA A 77 -7.11 3.12 -8.44
CA ALA A 77 -5.76 3.67 -8.49
C ALA A 77 -4.72 2.56 -8.68
N ILE A 78 -4.83 1.43 -7.97
CA ILE A 78 -3.95 0.27 -8.14
C ILE A 78 -4.06 -0.29 -9.56
N ALA A 79 -5.28 -0.49 -10.07
CA ALA A 79 -5.48 -1.00 -11.43
C ALA A 79 -4.86 -0.10 -12.51
N HIS A 80 -4.79 1.21 -12.26
CA HIS A 80 -4.21 2.18 -13.18
C HIS A 80 -2.69 2.31 -13.04
N TYR A 81 -2.19 2.51 -11.81
CA TYR A 81 -0.79 2.84 -11.53
C TYR A 81 0.09 1.63 -11.17
N GLU A 82 -0.49 0.46 -10.93
CA GLU A 82 0.21 -0.80 -10.69
C GLU A 82 -0.42 -1.97 -11.48
N PRO A 83 -0.37 -1.93 -12.82
CA PRO A 83 -1.01 -2.94 -13.67
C PRO A 83 -0.34 -4.32 -13.60
N ARG A 84 0.82 -4.45 -12.94
CA ARG A 84 1.47 -5.75 -12.73
C ARG A 84 0.75 -6.59 -11.67
N LEU A 85 -0.03 -5.97 -10.79
CA LEU A 85 -0.88 -6.69 -9.85
C LEU A 85 -2.22 -7.02 -10.51
N LEU A 86 -2.42 -8.30 -10.85
CA LEU A 86 -3.63 -8.78 -11.50
C LEU A 86 -4.75 -9.01 -10.48
N GLU A 87 -5.98 -8.69 -10.88
CA GLU A 87 -7.21 -8.94 -10.09
C GLU A 87 -7.14 -8.41 -8.64
N PRO A 88 -6.78 -7.13 -8.42
CA PRO A 88 -6.61 -6.61 -7.08
C PRO A 88 -7.93 -6.66 -6.29
N ARG A 89 -7.86 -7.11 -5.04
CA ARG A 89 -8.95 -7.10 -4.06
C ARG A 89 -8.47 -6.52 -2.75
N LEU A 90 -9.38 -5.91 -2.01
CA LEU A 90 -9.06 -5.19 -0.78
C LEU A 90 -9.86 -5.78 0.38
N GLU A 91 -9.19 -5.96 1.50
CA GLU A 91 -9.77 -6.43 2.76
C GLU A 91 -9.32 -5.48 3.88
N TRP A 92 -10.30 -4.98 4.63
CA TRP A 92 -10.04 -4.22 5.86
C TRP A 92 -9.85 -5.18 7.01
N VAL A 93 -8.72 -5.08 7.69
CA VAL A 93 -8.46 -5.83 8.92
C VAL A 93 -8.79 -4.92 10.09
N GLU A 94 -9.70 -5.36 10.96
CA GLU A 94 -9.94 -4.65 12.20
C GLU A 94 -8.66 -4.64 13.03
N GLY A 95 -8.12 -3.44 13.25
CA GLY A 95 -7.00 -3.22 14.16
C GLY A 95 -7.48 -3.13 15.61
N ASP A 96 -6.52 -3.08 16.52
CA ASP A 96 -6.78 -2.73 17.91
C ASP A 96 -7.58 -1.42 18.00
N ARG A 97 -8.59 -1.39 18.87
CA ARG A 97 -9.44 -0.21 19.05
C ARG A 97 -8.63 1.00 19.48
N ASP A 98 -7.53 0.79 20.19
CA ASP A 98 -6.62 1.83 20.67
C ASP A 98 -5.53 2.20 19.65
N SER A 99 -5.48 1.51 18.50
CA SER A 99 -4.57 1.86 17.41
C SER A 99 -5.10 3.02 16.57
N LEU A 100 -4.22 4.02 16.37
CA LEU A 100 -4.42 5.13 15.43
C LEU A 100 -4.26 4.70 13.95
N THR A 101 -3.93 3.44 13.70
CA THR A 101 -3.81 2.87 12.36
C THR A 101 -4.71 1.66 12.18
N ALA A 102 -5.30 1.54 10.99
CA ALA A 102 -5.98 0.34 10.52
C ALA A 102 -5.04 -0.46 9.62
N ALA A 103 -5.17 -1.78 9.67
CA ALA A 103 -4.46 -2.66 8.75
C ALA A 103 -5.30 -2.87 7.48
N LEU A 104 -4.67 -2.61 6.34
CA LEU A 104 -5.23 -2.82 5.03
C LEU A 104 -4.51 -4.00 4.37
N LYS A 105 -5.28 -4.98 3.89
CA LYS A 105 -4.77 -6.05 3.06
C LYS A 105 -5.18 -5.82 1.62
N ILE A 106 -4.21 -5.93 0.72
CA ILE A 106 -4.46 -5.97 -0.71
C ILE A 106 -4.03 -7.35 -1.19
N HIS A 107 -4.95 -8.03 -1.86
CA HIS A 107 -4.73 -9.31 -2.50
C HIS A 107 -4.62 -9.12 -3.99
N GLY A 108 -3.75 -9.86 -4.66
CA GLY A 108 -3.71 -9.89 -6.11
C GLY A 108 -2.65 -10.85 -6.61
N ARG A 109 -2.72 -11.19 -7.89
CA ARG A 109 -1.87 -12.21 -8.49
C ARG A 109 -0.75 -11.55 -9.29
N LEU A 110 0.48 -12.01 -9.10
CA LEU A 110 1.59 -11.57 -9.92
C LEU A 110 1.63 -12.37 -11.24
N PRO A 111 2.22 -11.83 -12.32
CA PRO A 111 2.37 -12.55 -13.57
C PRO A 111 3.17 -13.83 -13.38
N GLY A 112 2.67 -14.95 -13.90
CA GLY A 112 3.29 -16.27 -13.75
C GLY A 112 2.93 -17.00 -12.44
N GLU A 113 2.20 -16.37 -11.53
CA GLU A 113 1.69 -17.03 -10.32
C GLU A 113 0.24 -17.50 -10.50
N SER A 114 -0.09 -18.65 -9.89
CA SER A 114 -1.44 -19.21 -9.87
C SER A 114 -2.27 -18.74 -8.66
N THR A 115 -1.59 -18.34 -7.58
CA THR A 115 -2.23 -17.91 -6.33
C THR A 115 -2.08 -16.41 -6.13
N ALA A 116 -3.10 -15.79 -5.55
CA ALA A 116 -3.00 -14.40 -5.10
C ALA A 116 -2.01 -14.30 -3.93
N ARG A 117 -1.20 -13.23 -3.94
CA ARG A 117 -0.38 -12.80 -2.81
C ARG A 117 -1.14 -11.79 -1.98
N GLU A 118 -0.84 -11.76 -0.69
CA GLU A 118 -1.33 -10.77 0.26
C GLU A 118 -0.24 -9.73 0.53
N PHE A 119 -0.60 -8.45 0.44
CA PHE A 119 0.22 -7.30 0.77
C PHE A 119 -0.44 -6.55 1.94
N ARG A 120 0.30 -6.25 2.99
CA ARG A 120 -0.21 -5.57 4.19
C ARG A 120 0.31 -4.15 4.28
N PHE A 121 -0.58 -3.21 4.53
CA PHE A 121 -0.28 -1.79 4.67
C PHE A 121 -0.92 -1.24 5.94
N ALA A 122 -0.23 -0.33 6.63
CA ALA A 122 -0.83 0.45 7.69
C ALA A 122 -1.39 1.75 7.09
N VAL A 123 -2.64 2.07 7.39
CA VAL A 123 -3.26 3.35 7.03
C VAL A 123 -3.75 4.07 8.28
N PRO A 124 -3.77 5.41 8.30
CA PRO A 124 -4.38 6.15 9.41
C PRO A 124 -5.82 5.69 9.64
N ARG A 125 -6.27 5.69 10.90
CA ARG A 125 -7.66 5.42 11.24
C ARG A 125 -8.39 6.74 11.41
N ALA A 126 -9.54 6.90 10.72
CA ALA A 126 -10.47 7.96 11.06
C ALA A 126 -11.05 7.67 12.45
N GLU A 127 -10.80 8.55 13.43
CA GLU A 127 -11.32 8.41 14.80
C GLU A 127 -12.85 8.54 14.82
N GLN A 128 -13.54 7.58 15.42
CA GLN A 128 -14.94 7.77 15.84
C GLN A 128 -14.94 8.77 17.00
N ARG A 129 -15.16 10.05 16.69
CA ARG A 129 -15.63 10.99 17.71
C ARG A 129 -16.95 10.47 18.26
N ARG A 130 -16.92 10.04 19.52
CA ARG A 130 -18.11 9.68 20.29
C ARG A 130 -18.99 10.89 20.55
#